data_AF-A0A928DNM1-F1
#
_entry.id   AF-A0A928DNM1-F1
#
_cell.length_a   1.000
_cell.length_b   1.000
_cell.length_c   1.000
_cell.angle_alpha   90.00
_cell.angle_beta   90.00
_cell.angle_gamma   90.00
#
_symmetry.space_group_name_H-M   'P 1'
#
loop_
_entity.id
_entity.type
_entity.pdbx_description
1 polymer ?
#
loop_
_entity_poly.entity_id
_entity_poly.type
_entity_poly.pdbx_seq_one_letter_code
_entity_poly.pdbx_strand_id
1 'polypeptide(L)'
;MTPEIFTLVAVAALLELDTTYAFQLTFSRGIIAGPLLGLLTGDLLAGLQVGIFTELIFSDVNPLGGILPPSAVVCCAVTLALKAMGVELYFAFFFGVLMAILFSVAEKFMRKKRFKWLVYWEQQILQNPNAINRTVGFSLGSSFLINFILIFLFVLVCGKFMVFLMPLIPLKAHFACRFAYMAVPWIGLATLVPTFGLKFK
;
A
#
# COMPACT_ATOMS: atom_id res chain seq x y z
N MET A 1 -13.32 15.98 1.35
CA MET A 1 -12.75 14.85 0.59
C MET A 1 -13.75 14.53 -0.51
N THR A 2 -13.31 14.32 -1.75
CA THR A 2 -14.20 14.02 -2.88
C THR A 2 -14.69 12.57 -2.83
N PRO A 3 -15.86 12.25 -3.42
CA PRO A 3 -16.37 10.88 -3.47
C PRO A 3 -15.37 9.91 -4.15
N GLU A 4 -14.61 10.39 -5.12
CA GLU A 4 -13.56 9.63 -5.83
C GLU A 4 -12.43 9.13 -4.92
N ILE A 5 -11.99 9.95 -3.96
CA ILE A 5 -10.95 9.53 -3.01
C ILE A 5 -11.50 8.48 -2.05
N PHE A 6 -12.78 8.58 -1.66
CA PHE A 6 -13.41 7.58 -0.80
C PHE A 6 -13.52 6.23 -1.52
N THR A 7 -13.95 6.22 -2.79
CA THR A 7 -14.02 5.00 -3.59
C THR A 7 -12.62 4.42 -3.83
N LEU A 8 -11.62 5.26 -4.10
CA LEU A 8 -10.22 4.83 -4.19
C LEU A 8 -9.76 4.10 -2.92
N VAL A 9 -10.03 4.66 -1.74
CA VAL A 9 -9.62 4.04 -0.47
C VAL A 9 -10.37 2.73 -0.22
N ALA A 10 -11.65 2.65 -0.58
CA ALA A 10 -12.43 1.42 -0.51
C ALA A 10 -11.85 0.32 -1.42
N VAL A 11 -11.55 0.66 -2.67
CA VAL A 11 -10.95 -0.28 -3.62
C VAL A 11 -9.54 -0.69 -3.18
N ALA A 12 -8.73 0.25 -2.69
CA ALA A 12 -7.41 -0.04 -2.16
C ALA A 12 -7.48 -1.03 -0.96
N ALA A 13 -8.44 -0.84 -0.05
CA ALA A 13 -8.64 -1.76 1.06
C ALA A 13 -9.10 -3.17 0.61
N LEU A 14 -9.88 -3.26 -0.47
CA LEU A 14 -10.23 -4.54 -1.09
C LEU A 14 -9.00 -5.22 -1.73
N LEU A 15 -8.20 -4.46 -2.50
CA LEU A 15 -6.98 -4.97 -3.11
C LEU A 15 -5.96 -5.41 -2.05
N GLU A 16 -5.92 -4.76 -0.89
CA GLU A 16 -5.09 -5.21 0.22
C GLU A 16 -5.49 -6.58 0.80
N LEU A 17 -6.75 -7.00 0.64
CA LEU A 17 -7.13 -8.37 1.00
C LEU A 17 -6.44 -9.41 0.11
N ASP A 18 -6.15 -9.07 -1.14
CA ASP A 18 -5.52 -9.95 -2.11
C ASP A 18 -4.06 -10.30 -1.75
N THR A 19 -3.43 -9.51 -0.87
CA THR A 19 -2.05 -9.76 -0.42
C THR A 19 -1.91 -11.10 0.29
N THR A 20 -2.80 -11.39 1.25
CA THR A 20 -2.68 -12.55 2.15
C THR A 20 -4.02 -13.12 2.62
N TYR A 21 -5.12 -12.39 2.48
CA TYR A 21 -6.39 -12.71 3.14
C TYR A 21 -7.36 -13.48 2.25
N ALA A 22 -7.44 -13.13 0.97
CA ALA A 22 -8.40 -13.71 0.05
C ALA A 22 -7.83 -13.80 -1.37
N PHE A 23 -8.17 -14.87 -2.09
CA PHE A 23 -7.90 -15.11 -3.52
C PHE A 23 -6.45 -15.19 -3.98
N GLN A 24 -5.54 -14.33 -3.48
CA GLN A 24 -4.12 -14.31 -3.82
C GLN A 24 -3.85 -14.27 -5.33
N LEU A 25 -4.65 -13.48 -6.05
CA LEU A 25 -4.61 -13.31 -7.51
C LEU A 25 -3.52 -12.33 -7.96
N THR A 26 -2.79 -11.73 -7.02
CA THR A 26 -1.70 -10.77 -7.24
C THR A 26 -2.14 -9.41 -7.79
N PHE A 27 -3.42 -9.07 -7.68
CA PHE A 27 -3.93 -7.72 -7.96
C PHE A 27 -3.37 -6.66 -7.00
N SER A 28 -2.87 -7.07 -5.83
CA SER A 28 -2.20 -6.18 -4.88
C SER A 28 -0.80 -5.72 -5.32
N ARG A 29 -0.25 -6.26 -6.42
CA ARG A 29 1.06 -5.86 -6.97
C ARG A 29 0.99 -4.44 -7.50
N GLY A 30 2.06 -3.65 -7.33
CA GLY A 30 2.10 -2.24 -7.70
C GLY A 30 1.80 -2.03 -9.19
N ILE A 31 2.34 -2.90 -10.05
CA ILE A 31 2.12 -2.85 -11.49
C ILE A 31 0.65 -3.01 -11.92
N ILE A 32 -0.19 -3.62 -11.09
CA ILE A 32 -1.64 -3.79 -11.36
C ILE A 32 -2.47 -2.80 -10.53
N ALA A 33 -2.20 -2.69 -9.23
CA ALA A 33 -2.90 -1.80 -8.33
C ALA A 33 -2.75 -0.31 -8.73
N GLY A 34 -1.56 0.11 -9.15
CA GLY A 34 -1.29 1.49 -9.58
C GLY A 34 -2.22 1.95 -10.71
N PRO A 35 -2.24 1.26 -11.87
CA PRO A 35 -3.16 1.56 -12.96
C PRO A 35 -4.64 1.51 -12.57
N LEU A 36 -5.07 0.50 -11.80
CA LEU A 36 -6.46 0.38 -11.36
C LEU A 36 -6.90 1.58 -10.51
N LEU A 37 -6.07 2.00 -9.56
CA LEU A 37 -6.34 3.17 -8.73
C LEU A 37 -6.16 4.49 -9.51
N GLY A 38 -5.30 4.52 -10.52
CA GLY A 38 -5.13 5.64 -11.46
C GLY A 38 -6.40 5.90 -12.27
N LEU A 39 -7.06 4.85 -12.75
CA LEU A 39 -8.36 4.96 -13.43
C LEU A 39 -9.43 5.59 -12.53
N LEU A 40 -9.45 5.24 -11.23
CA LEU A 40 -10.41 5.81 -10.27
C LEU A 40 -10.17 7.29 -9.98
N THR A 41 -8.95 7.79 -10.16
CA THR A 41 -8.59 9.21 -9.98
C THR A 41 -8.58 9.99 -11.28
N GLY A 42 -8.84 9.34 -12.43
CA GLY A 42 -8.81 9.96 -13.74
C GLY A 42 -7.41 10.18 -14.33
N ASP A 43 -6.34 9.76 -13.66
CA ASP A 43 -4.94 9.88 -14.13
C ASP A 43 -4.28 8.49 -14.24
N LEU A 44 -4.55 7.82 -15.36
CA LEU A 44 -3.99 6.50 -15.65
C LEU A 44 -2.46 6.52 -15.77
N LEU A 45 -1.87 7.59 -16.32
CA LEU A 45 -0.43 7.68 -16.51
C LEU A 45 0.30 7.82 -15.18
N ALA A 46 -0.22 8.63 -14.25
CA ALA A 46 0.28 8.67 -12.89
C ALA A 46 0.14 7.31 -12.21
N GLY A 47 -0.99 6.61 -12.39
CA GLY A 47 -1.21 5.27 -11.87
C GLY A 47 -0.19 4.24 -12.36
N LEU A 48 0.07 4.21 -13.67
CA LEU A 48 1.11 3.36 -14.28
C LEU A 48 2.49 3.69 -13.74
N GLN A 49 2.85 4.96 -13.70
CA GLN A 49 4.17 5.40 -13.24
C GLN A 49 4.40 5.03 -11.77
N VAL A 50 3.44 5.35 -10.90
CA VAL A 50 3.52 5.03 -9.46
C VAL A 50 3.53 3.53 -9.25
N GLY A 51 2.74 2.77 -10.00
CA GLY A 51 2.70 1.32 -9.93
C GLY A 51 4.04 0.68 -10.25
N ILE A 52 4.66 1.06 -11.37
CA ILE A 52 5.99 0.58 -11.79
C ILE A 52 7.05 0.98 -10.76
N PHE A 53 7.05 2.23 -10.30
CA PHE A 53 8.07 2.72 -9.35
C PHE A 53 7.96 2.00 -8.01
N THR A 54 6.74 1.80 -7.52
CA THR A 54 6.46 1.06 -6.29
C THR A 54 6.90 -0.40 -6.42
N GLU A 55 6.59 -1.04 -7.55
CA GLU A 55 6.98 -2.42 -7.83
C GLU A 55 8.51 -2.57 -7.83
N LEU A 56 9.23 -1.65 -8.47
CA LEU A 56 10.69 -1.65 -8.55
C LEU A 56 11.38 -1.43 -7.20
N ILE A 57 10.85 -0.54 -6.34
CA ILE A 57 11.46 -0.31 -5.01
C ILE A 57 11.19 -1.49 -4.08
N PHE A 58 10.00 -2.10 -4.16
CA PHE A 58 9.60 -3.16 -3.22
C PHE A 58 9.92 -4.58 -3.73
N SER A 59 10.48 -4.74 -4.94
CA SER A 59 10.72 -6.04 -5.56
C SER A 59 11.71 -6.93 -4.80
N ASP A 60 12.66 -6.35 -4.06
CA ASP A 60 13.68 -7.11 -3.32
C ASP A 60 13.21 -7.55 -1.93
N VAL A 61 12.04 -7.08 -1.48
CA VAL A 61 11.54 -7.37 -0.13
C VAL A 61 10.56 -8.54 -0.19
N ASN A 62 11.09 -9.76 -0.09
CA ASN A 62 10.26 -10.96 0.03
C ASN A 62 9.84 -11.22 1.49
N PRO A 63 8.58 -11.66 1.74
CA PRO A 63 8.12 -11.97 3.08
C PRO A 63 8.77 -13.28 3.59
N LEU A 64 9.94 -13.16 4.24
CA LEU A 64 10.67 -14.27 4.84
C LEU A 64 10.80 -14.07 6.36
N GLY A 65 10.60 -15.14 7.13
CA GLY A 65 10.87 -15.13 8.58
C GLY A 65 10.07 -14.12 9.41
N GLY A 66 8.88 -13.72 8.97
CA GLY A 66 8.05 -12.71 9.67
C GLY A 66 8.39 -11.26 9.36
N ILE A 67 9.25 -11.01 8.37
CA ILE A 67 9.39 -9.71 7.71
C ILE A 67 8.20 -9.51 6.78
N LEU A 68 7.58 -8.34 6.86
CA LEU A 68 6.46 -7.96 6.01
C LEU A 68 6.89 -6.82 5.09
N PRO A 69 6.85 -6.99 3.76
CA PRO A 69 7.16 -5.92 2.85
C PRO A 69 6.20 -4.73 3.01
N PRO A 70 6.65 -3.51 2.66
CA PRO A 70 5.76 -2.38 2.47
C PRO A 70 4.65 -2.70 1.46
N SER A 71 3.43 -2.22 1.70
CA SER A 71 2.32 -2.46 0.79
C SER A 71 2.40 -1.58 -0.46
N ALA A 72 2.39 -2.22 -1.63
CA ALA A 72 2.34 -1.52 -2.91
C ALA A 72 0.99 -0.81 -3.13
N VAL A 73 -0.12 -1.42 -2.71
CA VAL A 73 -1.46 -0.83 -2.84
C VAL A 73 -1.57 0.43 -2.00
N VAL A 74 -1.08 0.42 -0.76
CA VAL A 74 -1.11 1.59 0.14
C VAL A 74 -0.24 2.71 -0.43
N CYS A 75 0.95 2.40 -0.94
CA CYS A 75 1.81 3.37 -1.62
C CYS A 75 1.07 4.04 -2.79
N CYS A 76 0.46 3.24 -3.67
CA CYS A 76 -0.28 3.73 -4.83
C CYS A 76 -1.50 4.57 -4.39
N ALA A 77 -2.30 4.07 -3.44
CA ALA A 77 -3.51 4.72 -2.98
C ALA A 77 -3.23 6.09 -2.36
N VAL A 78 -2.27 6.18 -1.44
CA VAL A 78 -1.91 7.45 -0.79
C VAL A 78 -1.35 8.43 -1.83
N THR A 79 -0.47 7.96 -2.72
CA THR A 79 0.14 8.80 -3.75
C THR A 79 -0.91 9.40 -4.69
N LEU A 80 -1.80 8.56 -5.23
CA LEU A 80 -2.80 8.99 -6.20
C LEU A 80 -3.90 9.84 -5.55
N ALA A 81 -4.27 9.55 -4.30
CA ALA A 81 -5.17 10.41 -3.54
C ALA A 81 -4.59 11.81 -3.32
N LEU A 82 -3.32 11.92 -2.92
CA LEU A 82 -2.65 13.20 -2.75
C LEU A 82 -2.51 13.95 -4.10
N LYS A 83 -2.20 13.23 -5.18
CA LYS A 83 -2.15 13.80 -6.53
C LYS A 83 -3.51 14.37 -6.95
N ALA A 84 -4.60 13.66 -6.70
CA ALA A 84 -5.96 14.13 -6.95
C ALA A 84 -6.33 15.36 -6.11
N MET A 85 -5.69 15.55 -4.95
CA MET A 85 -5.82 16.75 -4.11
C MET A 85 -4.94 17.93 -4.58
N GLY A 86 -4.22 17.79 -5.70
CA GLY A 86 -3.37 18.83 -6.27
C GLY A 86 -1.91 18.80 -5.81
N VAL A 87 -1.50 17.79 -5.05
CA VAL A 87 -0.09 17.62 -4.65
C VAL A 87 0.72 17.12 -5.85
N GLU A 88 1.92 17.64 -6.01
CA GLU A 88 2.84 17.19 -7.05
C GLU A 88 3.22 15.71 -6.89
N LEU A 89 3.29 14.97 -8.01
CA LEU A 89 3.37 13.51 -8.00
C LEU A 89 4.62 13.00 -7.26
N TYR A 90 5.76 13.70 -7.39
CA TYR A 90 7.00 13.34 -6.71
C TYR A 90 6.89 13.48 -5.18
N PHE A 91 6.24 14.52 -4.66
CA PHE A 91 6.00 14.65 -3.21
C PHE A 91 5.01 13.59 -2.73
N ALA A 92 3.91 13.42 -3.46
CA ALA A 92 2.90 12.44 -3.15
C ALA A 92 3.49 11.02 -3.07
N PHE A 93 4.40 10.68 -3.99
CA PHE A 93 5.07 9.38 -4.04
C PHE A 93 5.90 9.09 -2.79
N PHE A 94 6.73 10.02 -2.34
CA PHE A 94 7.53 9.81 -1.13
C PHE A 94 6.68 9.66 0.13
N PHE A 95 5.55 10.37 0.20
CA PHE A 95 4.56 10.15 1.27
C PHE A 95 3.86 8.81 1.14
N GLY A 96 3.55 8.36 -0.08
CA GLY A 96 3.05 7.01 -0.33
C GLY A 96 4.00 5.93 0.17
N VAL A 97 5.29 6.04 -0.16
CA VAL A 97 6.33 5.10 0.31
C VAL A 97 6.41 5.12 1.84
N LEU A 98 6.44 6.30 2.46
CA LEU A 98 6.48 6.43 3.92
C LEU A 98 5.26 5.75 4.58
N MET A 99 4.06 5.99 4.05
CA MET A 99 2.83 5.40 4.57
C MET A 99 2.77 3.89 4.34
N ALA A 100 3.33 3.38 3.24
CA ALA A 100 3.44 1.93 3.00
C ALA A 100 4.36 1.24 4.02
N ILE A 101 5.46 1.88 4.41
CA ILE A 101 6.36 1.38 5.46
C ILE A 101 5.65 1.42 6.83
N LEU A 102 4.96 2.52 7.15
CA LEU A 102 4.18 2.60 8.39
C LEU A 102 3.04 1.56 8.41
N PHE A 103 2.42 1.29 7.27
CA PHE A 103 1.40 0.28 7.12
C PHE A 103 1.94 -1.12 7.42
N SER A 104 3.13 -1.49 6.93
CA SER A 104 3.70 -2.82 7.22
C SER A 104 3.98 -3.00 8.71
N VAL A 105 4.39 -1.93 9.41
CA VAL A 105 4.51 -1.94 10.87
C VAL A 105 3.15 -2.17 11.53
N ALA A 106 2.12 -1.41 11.13
CA ALA A 106 0.76 -1.56 11.65
C ALA A 106 0.20 -2.97 11.39
N GLU A 107 0.38 -3.49 10.19
CA GLU A 107 -0.08 -4.82 9.80
C GLU A 107 0.64 -5.91 10.60
N LYS A 108 1.93 -5.76 10.90
CA LYS A 108 2.65 -6.68 11.80
C LYS A 108 1.98 -6.77 13.18
N PHE A 109 1.52 -5.64 13.72
CA PHE A 109 0.77 -5.63 14.98
C PHE A 109 -0.63 -6.26 14.83
N MET A 110 -1.31 -5.99 13.72
CA MET A 110 -2.62 -6.60 13.42
C MET A 110 -2.52 -8.12 13.31
N ARG A 111 -1.51 -8.65 12.62
CA ARG A 111 -1.26 -10.09 12.49
C ARG A 111 -1.00 -10.73 13.85
N LYS A 112 -0.21 -10.10 14.72
CA LYS A 112 0.01 -10.56 16.11
C LYS A 112 -1.29 -10.61 16.91
N LYS A 113 -2.14 -9.58 16.81
CA LYS A 113 -3.45 -9.58 17.49
C LYS A 113 -4.35 -10.68 16.93
N ARG A 114 -4.40 -10.83 15.60
CA ARG A 114 -5.23 -11.83 14.92
C ARG A 114 -4.85 -13.26 15.32
N PHE A 115 -3.56 -13.54 15.51
CA PHE A 115 -3.10 -14.84 16.02
C PHE A 115 -3.71 -15.20 17.39
N LYS A 116 -3.84 -14.24 18.32
CA LYS A 116 -4.49 -14.48 19.61
C LYS A 116 -5.98 -14.79 19.45
N TRP A 117 -6.66 -14.06 18.57
CA TRP A 117 -8.07 -14.31 18.27
C TRP A 117 -8.28 -15.65 17.55
N LEU A 118 -7.33 -16.09 16.73
CA LEU A 118 -7.41 -17.36 16.00
C LEU A 118 -7.55 -18.54 16.97
N VAL A 119 -6.77 -18.58 18.05
CA VAL A 119 -6.85 -19.62 19.09
C VAL A 119 -8.24 -19.66 19.74
N TYR A 120 -8.84 -18.50 20.00
CA TYR A 120 -10.21 -18.42 20.53
C TYR A 120 -11.25 -18.96 19.53
N TRP A 121 -11.13 -18.58 18.26
CA TRP A 121 -12.05 -19.02 17.21
C TRP A 121 -11.92 -20.51 16.90
N GLU A 122 -10.71 -21.06 16.96
CA GLU A 122 -10.43 -22.48 16.76
C GLU A 122 -11.22 -23.34 17.76
N GLN A 123 -11.20 -22.97 19.04
CA GLN A 123 -11.97 -23.67 20.08
C GLN A 123 -13.47 -23.65 19.81
N GLN A 124 -14.00 -22.51 19.32
CA GLN A 124 -15.43 -22.38 19.00
C GLN A 124 -15.85 -23.16 17.75
N ILE A 125 -14.95 -23.23 16.75
CA ILE A 125 -15.18 -23.98 15.51
C ILE A 125 -15.18 -25.49 15.77
N LEU A 126 -14.32 -25.98 16.66
CA LEU A 126 -14.31 -27.40 17.06
C LEU A 126 -15.64 -27.84 17.69
N GLN A 127 -16.34 -26.93 18.38
CA GLN A 127 -17.65 -27.21 18.97
C GLN A 127 -18.81 -27.07 17.97
N ASN A 128 -18.69 -26.17 16.98
CA ASN A 128 -19.72 -25.94 15.97
C ASN A 128 -19.10 -25.75 14.57
N PRO A 129 -18.88 -26.85 13.81
CA PRO A 129 -18.23 -26.79 12.49
C PRO A 129 -18.98 -25.93 11.46
N ASN A 130 -20.31 -25.81 11.58
CA ASN A 130 -21.12 -24.98 10.69
C ASN A 130 -20.84 -23.47 10.84
N ALA A 131 -20.16 -23.05 11.91
CA ALA A 131 -19.84 -21.64 12.14
C ALA A 131 -18.64 -21.13 11.31
N ILE A 132 -17.88 -22.02 10.64
CA ILE A 132 -16.65 -21.67 9.92
C ILE A 132 -16.85 -20.52 8.93
N ASN A 133 -17.85 -20.62 8.06
CA ASN A 133 -18.10 -19.61 7.02
C ASN A 133 -18.39 -18.22 7.61
N ARG A 134 -19.15 -18.18 8.71
CA ARG A 134 -19.49 -16.92 9.39
C ARG A 134 -18.25 -16.30 10.05
N THR A 135 -17.41 -17.12 10.68
CA THR A 135 -16.18 -16.67 11.33
C THR A 135 -15.15 -16.15 10.32
N VAL A 136 -14.97 -16.85 9.19
CA VAL A 136 -14.10 -16.41 8.10
C VAL A 136 -14.62 -15.10 7.50
N GLY A 137 -15.93 -15.01 7.21
CA GLY A 137 -16.55 -13.79 6.70
C GLY A 137 -16.37 -12.60 7.65
N PHE A 138 -16.53 -12.80 8.96
CA PHE A 138 -16.29 -11.77 9.96
C PHE A 138 -14.81 -11.36 10.03
N SER A 139 -13.88 -12.31 9.94
CA SER A 139 -12.44 -12.03 9.91
C SER A 139 -12.05 -11.21 8.67
N LEU A 140 -12.56 -11.57 7.49
CA LEU A 140 -12.33 -10.82 6.25
C LEU A 140 -12.93 -9.41 6.33
N GLY A 141 -14.18 -9.29 6.77
CA GLY A 141 -14.86 -7.99 6.94
C GLY A 141 -14.12 -7.09 7.93
N SER A 142 -13.66 -7.64 9.06
CA SER A 142 -12.88 -6.87 10.03
C SER A 142 -11.52 -6.43 9.47
N SER A 143 -10.87 -7.27 8.67
CA SER A 143 -9.58 -6.96 8.02
C SER A 143 -9.74 -5.85 6.98
N PHE A 144 -10.80 -5.94 6.16
CA PHE A 144 -11.18 -4.88 5.22
C PHE A 144 -11.41 -3.55 5.93
N LEU A 145 -12.22 -3.53 6.99
CA LEU A 145 -12.55 -2.31 7.72
C LEU A 145 -11.30 -1.67 8.35
N ILE A 146 -10.42 -2.45 8.95
CA ILE A 146 -9.18 -1.91 9.54
C ILE A 146 -8.27 -1.35 8.45
N ASN A 147 -8.07 -2.07 7.35
CA ASN A 147 -7.27 -1.58 6.22
C ASN A 147 -7.86 -0.28 5.65
N PHE A 148 -9.18 -0.25 5.45
CA PHE A 148 -9.91 0.94 5.00
C PHE A 148 -9.69 2.13 5.93
N ILE A 149 -9.90 1.96 7.24
CA ILE A 149 -9.73 3.02 8.23
C ILE A 149 -8.29 3.52 8.25
N LEU A 150 -7.29 2.63 8.19
CA LEU A 150 -5.88 3.01 8.19
C LEU A 150 -5.49 3.80 6.94
N ILE A 151 -5.84 3.31 5.75
CA ILE A 151 -5.55 4.00 4.49
C ILE A 151 -6.28 5.34 4.45
N PHE A 152 -7.54 5.38 4.87
CA PHE A 152 -8.33 6.61 4.97
C PHE A 152 -7.66 7.64 5.89
N LEU A 153 -7.20 7.20 7.07
CA LEU A 153 -6.50 8.06 8.03
C LEU A 153 -5.19 8.58 7.44
N PHE A 154 -4.40 7.74 6.76
CA PHE A 154 -3.17 8.18 6.10
C PHE A 154 -3.43 9.23 5.03
N VAL A 155 -4.43 9.02 4.17
CA VAL A 155 -4.82 10.00 3.14
C VAL A 155 -5.26 11.32 3.78
N LEU A 156 -6.08 11.28 4.83
CA LEU A 156 -6.53 12.49 5.54
C LEU A 156 -5.38 13.25 6.20
N VAL A 157 -4.51 12.54 6.93
CA VAL A 157 -3.38 13.15 7.64
C VAL A 157 -2.39 13.73 6.63
N CYS A 158 -1.98 12.95 5.62
CA CYS A 158 -1.05 13.42 4.60
C CYS A 158 -1.64 14.56 3.76
N GLY A 159 -2.92 14.48 3.41
CA GLY A 159 -3.59 15.52 2.62
C GLY A 159 -3.65 16.85 3.35
N LYS A 160 -4.09 16.85 4.62
CA LYS A 160 -4.09 18.06 5.46
C LYS A 160 -2.67 18.59 5.68
N PHE A 161 -1.72 17.70 5.96
CA PHE A 161 -0.33 18.07 6.16
C PHE A 161 0.29 18.71 4.91
N MET A 162 0.00 18.17 3.72
CA MET A 162 0.51 18.70 2.46
C MET A 162 -0.07 20.06 2.10
N VAL A 163 -1.39 20.25 2.26
CA VAL A 163 -2.01 21.57 2.02
C VAL A 163 -1.40 22.64 2.92
N PHE A 164 -1.08 22.29 4.17
CA PHE A 164 -0.38 23.18 5.10
C PHE A 164 1.09 23.41 4.71
N LEU A 165 1.78 22.38 4.24
CA LEU A 165 3.21 22.45 3.94
C LEU A 165 3.50 23.14 2.60
N MET A 166 2.66 22.97 1.57
CA MET A 166 2.86 23.50 0.21
C MET A 166 3.35 24.96 0.15
N PRO A 167 2.75 25.94 0.84
CA PRO A 167 3.22 27.33 0.78
C PRO A 167 4.60 27.56 1.42
N LEU A 168 5.06 26.64 2.25
CA LEU A 168 6.34 26.74 2.97
C LEU A 168 7.49 26.06 2.21
N ILE A 169 7.21 25.32 1.13
CA ILE A 169 8.22 24.54 0.42
C ILE A 169 9.05 25.46 -0.49
N PRO A 170 10.38 25.57 -0.30
CA PRO A 170 11.23 26.37 -1.16
C PRO A 170 11.45 25.69 -2.52
N LEU A 171 11.69 26.48 -3.57
CA LEU A 171 11.93 25.97 -4.94
C LEU A 171 13.06 24.91 -5.01
N LYS A 172 14.09 25.05 -4.17
CA LYS A 172 15.20 24.08 -4.08
C LYS A 172 14.72 22.69 -3.67
N ALA A 173 13.72 22.59 -2.78
CA ALA A 173 13.15 21.32 -2.35
C ALA A 173 12.34 20.65 -3.46
N HIS A 174 11.59 21.43 -4.26
CA HIS A 174 10.92 20.89 -5.46
C HIS A 174 11.93 20.26 -6.42
N PHE A 175 13.05 20.95 -6.70
CA PHE A 175 14.09 20.43 -7.58
C PHE A 175 14.72 19.14 -7.03
N ALA A 176 15.09 19.14 -5.75
CA ALA A 176 15.68 17.97 -5.09
C ALA A 176 14.74 16.75 -5.09
N CYS A 177 13.47 16.93 -4.71
CA CYS A 177 12.50 15.84 -4.70
C CYS A 177 12.17 15.34 -6.11
N ARG A 178 12.06 16.25 -7.09
CA ARG A 178 11.87 15.85 -8.49
C ARG A 178 13.05 15.02 -9.00
N PHE A 179 14.28 15.44 -8.71
CA PHE A 179 15.48 14.68 -9.08
C PHE A 179 15.52 13.31 -8.40
N ALA A 180 15.25 13.26 -7.10
CA ALA A 180 15.18 12.00 -6.35
C ALA A 180 14.11 11.06 -6.91
N TYR A 181 12.94 11.59 -7.30
CA TYR A 181 11.87 10.81 -7.92
C TYR A 181 12.29 10.24 -9.28
N MET A 182 13.07 10.98 -10.08
CA MET A 182 13.64 10.47 -11.33
C MET A 182 14.70 9.39 -11.12
N ALA A 183 15.35 9.35 -9.96
CA ALA A 183 16.33 8.32 -9.62
C ALA A 183 15.70 6.98 -9.20
N VAL A 184 14.42 6.97 -8.82
CA VAL A 184 13.72 5.78 -8.30
C VAL A 184 13.85 4.54 -9.19
N PRO A 185 13.61 4.61 -10.52
CA PRO A 185 13.74 3.43 -11.38
C PRO A 185 15.15 2.85 -11.37
N TRP A 186 16.17 3.71 -11.34
CA TRP A 186 17.57 3.30 -11.30
C TRP A 186 17.91 2.61 -9.98
N ILE A 187 17.38 3.10 -8.86
CA ILE A 187 17.57 2.48 -7.54
C ILE A 187 16.94 1.07 -7.52
N GLY A 188 15.69 0.95 -7.97
CA GLY A 188 15.01 -0.36 -8.00
C GLY A 188 15.69 -1.36 -8.94
N LEU A 189 16.15 -0.91 -10.12
CA LEU A 189 16.94 -1.75 -11.01
C LEU A 189 18.27 -2.17 -10.38
N ALA A 190 18.97 -1.26 -9.70
CA ALA A 190 20.23 -1.56 -9.02
C ALA A 190 20.06 -2.62 -7.92
N THR A 191 18.92 -2.65 -7.22
CA THR A 191 18.64 -3.70 -6.23
C THR A 191 18.37 -5.07 -6.86
N LEU A 192 17.88 -5.11 -8.10
CA LEU A 192 17.59 -6.37 -8.81
C LEU A 192 18.85 -7.04 -9.38
N VAL A 193 19.87 -6.27 -9.77
CA VAL A 193 21.09 -6.81 -10.42
C VAL A 193 21.81 -7.87 -9.55
N PRO A 194 22.05 -7.65 -8.24
CA PRO A 194 22.66 -8.67 -7.38
C PRO A 194 21.84 -9.96 -7.30
N THR A 195 20.52 -9.88 -7.37
CA THR A 195 19.61 -11.03 -7.27
C THR A 195 19.74 -11.97 -8.47
N PHE A 196 20.05 -11.44 -9.65
CA PHE A 196 20.34 -12.23 -10.86
C PHE A 196 21.82 -12.59 -11.02
N GLY A 197 22.70 -12.05 -10.18
CA GLY A 197 24.11 -12.41 -10.14
C GLY A 197 24.27 -13.87 -9.72
N LEU A 198 24.30 -14.78 -10.68
CA LEU A 198 24.73 -16.16 -10.46
C LEU A 198 26.11 -16.10 -9.79
N LYS A 199 26.17 -16.53 -8.52
CA LYS A 199 27.45 -16.85 -7.88
C LYS A 199 28.03 -18.03 -8.64
N PHE A 200 28.82 -17.75 -9.68
CA PHE A 200 29.74 -18.72 -10.24
C PHE A 200 30.74 -19.05 -9.12
N LYS A 201 30.49 -20.16 -8.44
CA LYS A 201 31.47 -20.84 -7.60
C LYS A 201 32.29 -21.77 -8.48
#